data_AF-A0A1J4N6I2-F1
#
_entry.id   AF-A0A1J4N6I2-F1
#
_cell.length_a   1.000
_cell.length_b   1.000
_cell.length_c   1.000
_cell.angle_alpha   90.00
_cell.angle_beta   90.00
_cell.angle_gamma   90.00
#
_symmetry.space_group_name_H-M   'P 1'
#
loop_
_entity.id
_entity.type
_entity.pdbx_description
1 polymer ?
#
loop_
_entity_poly.entity_id
_entity_poly.type
_entity_poly.pdbx_seq_one_letter_code
_entity_poly.pdbx_strand_id
1 'polypeptide(L)'
;MNEIQLSDLSLGRHIAEGSQGRIIELADHPGTVAKLYRTRELGLVDGRALAELVRIRGFIESEGLLVDHFAAWPHTVVLDGLRTAGFLMQRVHEPFLAGFGPTTSLAELGLLVDAGDVASPGVYERVLLMRALAAVMDALHRQGLVLGDLSPRNIAWSVSPVPRVMLLDCDGIRPAGEDGVLPPADTRGWEDPSNVGCPPTADSDRFKLALTIARVLTGDRNAAPGIRPDLTFAGQAGILVGPLTRLMDQAAGPPGLRPTASQWATVLDVRTPWAGAAPGMPPQMPPPLPPAMRSRGASPSGEILRPFRRQSR
;
A
#
# COMPACT_ATOMS: atom_id res chain seq x y z
N MET A 1 -20.59 -10.86 -2.57
CA MET A 1 -20.07 -9.48 -2.55
C MET A 1 -19.94 -9.11 -1.09
N ASN A 2 -18.79 -8.63 -0.64
CA ASN A 2 -18.58 -8.28 0.77
C ASN A 2 -19.19 -6.90 1.01
N GLU A 3 -20.37 -6.86 1.61
CA GLU A 3 -21.11 -5.64 1.95
C GLU A 3 -21.55 -5.68 3.42
N ILE A 4 -21.65 -4.52 4.06
CA ILE A 4 -22.12 -4.38 5.45
C ILE A 4 -22.92 -3.07 5.62
N GLN A 5 -23.96 -3.08 6.43
CA GLN A 5 -24.70 -1.86 6.76
C GLN A 5 -23.93 -1.03 7.79
N LEU A 6 -23.95 0.29 7.63
CA LEU A 6 -23.33 1.24 8.53
C LEU A 6 -23.90 1.12 9.95
N SER A 7 -25.19 0.78 10.06
CA SER A 7 -25.86 0.50 11.34
C SER A 7 -25.27 -0.68 12.11
N ASP A 8 -24.60 -1.59 11.41
CA ASP A 8 -24.06 -2.82 11.96
C ASP A 8 -22.57 -2.66 12.34
N LEU A 9 -21.98 -1.47 12.10
CA LEU A 9 -20.61 -1.16 12.45
C LEU A 9 -20.53 -0.46 13.82
N SER A 10 -19.74 -1.04 14.71
CA SER A 10 -19.33 -0.37 15.96
C SER A 10 -18.23 0.65 15.67
N LEU A 11 -18.61 1.88 15.32
CA LEU A 11 -17.66 2.96 15.05
C LEU A 11 -16.97 3.45 16.34
N GLY A 12 -15.64 3.55 16.28
CA GLY A 12 -14.79 4.01 17.36
C GLY A 12 -14.25 5.43 17.13
N ARG A 13 -12.97 5.63 17.44
CA ARG A 13 -12.30 6.92 17.35
C ARG A 13 -12.08 7.34 15.89
N HIS A 14 -12.23 8.63 15.63
CA HIS A 14 -11.81 9.25 14.39
C HIS A 14 -10.27 9.33 14.28
N ILE A 15 -9.70 8.79 13.20
CA ILE A 15 -8.24 8.72 13.00
C ILE A 15 -7.75 9.89 12.15
N ALA A 16 -8.41 10.14 11.02
CA ALA A 16 -7.96 11.09 10.03
C ALA A 16 -9.13 11.57 9.17
N GLU A 17 -8.98 12.76 8.59
CA GLU A 17 -9.96 13.35 7.70
C GLU A 17 -9.26 13.88 6.44
N GLY A 18 -9.74 13.42 5.27
CA GLY A 18 -9.28 13.86 3.96
C GLY A 18 -10.32 14.72 3.25
N SER A 19 -10.02 15.09 1.99
CA SER A 19 -10.92 15.88 1.15
C SER A 19 -12.23 15.16 0.82
N GLN A 20 -12.19 13.84 0.69
CA GLN A 20 -13.32 13.01 0.23
C GLN A 20 -14.02 12.22 1.35
N GLY A 21 -13.37 12.05 2.50
CA GLY A 21 -13.92 11.19 3.54
C GLY A 21 -13.21 11.27 4.89
N ARG A 22 -13.72 10.49 5.83
CA ARG A 22 -13.20 10.33 7.19
C ARG A 22 -12.78 8.88 7.41
N ILE A 23 -11.67 8.70 8.12
CA ILE A 23 -11.16 7.39 8.52
C ILE A 23 -11.49 7.18 9.99
N ILE A 24 -12.24 6.13 10.29
CA ILE A 24 -12.78 5.84 11.63
C ILE A 24 -12.40 4.42 12.03
N GLU A 25 -11.96 4.23 13.28
CA GLU A 25 -11.68 2.91 13.85
C GLU A 25 -12.98 2.10 13.97
N LEU A 26 -12.87 0.77 13.87
CA LEU A 26 -13.93 -0.13 14.32
C LEU A 26 -13.60 -0.59 15.74
N ALA A 27 -14.49 -0.31 16.70
CA ALA A 27 -14.29 -0.63 18.11
C ALA A 27 -14.07 -2.14 18.35
N ASP A 28 -14.78 -2.97 17.58
CA ASP A 28 -14.73 -4.44 17.71
C ASP A 28 -13.64 -5.08 16.81
N HIS A 29 -13.03 -4.31 15.90
CA HIS A 29 -12.07 -4.80 14.91
C HIS A 29 -10.88 -3.84 14.77
N PRO A 30 -9.91 -3.85 15.71
CA PRO A 30 -8.84 -2.84 15.78
C PRO A 30 -7.87 -2.84 14.58
N GLY A 31 -7.82 -3.93 13.82
CA GLY A 31 -7.02 -4.05 12.59
C GLY A 31 -7.71 -3.47 11.34
N THR A 32 -8.94 -2.98 11.46
CA THR A 32 -9.77 -2.50 10.35
C THR A 32 -10.26 -1.08 10.63
N VAL A 33 -10.33 -0.28 9.58
CA VAL A 33 -10.88 1.08 9.63
C VAL A 33 -11.93 1.25 8.54
N ALA A 34 -12.91 2.11 8.80
CA ALA A 34 -13.88 2.54 7.82
C ALA A 34 -13.45 3.87 7.19
N LYS A 35 -13.36 3.94 5.86
CA LYS A 35 -13.39 5.21 5.12
C LYS A 35 -14.84 5.51 4.78
N LEU A 36 -15.41 6.56 5.37
CA LEU A 36 -16.76 7.03 5.08
C LEU A 36 -16.69 8.31 4.24
N TYR A 37 -17.41 8.34 3.12
CA TYR A 37 -17.46 9.49 2.23
C TYR A 37 -18.18 10.68 2.89
N ARG A 38 -17.73 11.90 2.58
CA ARG A 38 -18.42 13.11 3.04
C ARG A 38 -19.78 13.22 2.35
N THR A 39 -20.74 13.85 3.02
CA THR A 39 -22.11 14.04 2.51
C THR A 39 -22.16 14.62 1.10
N ARG A 40 -21.25 15.56 0.77
CA ARG A 40 -21.18 16.18 -0.56
C ARG A 40 -20.73 15.22 -1.67
N GLU A 41 -19.99 14.17 -1.33
CA GLU A 41 -19.48 13.19 -2.30
C GLU A 41 -20.49 12.06 -2.54
N LEU A 42 -21.43 11.81 -1.60
CA LEU A 42 -22.34 10.66 -1.66
C LEU A 42 -23.18 10.59 -2.95
N GLY A 43 -23.47 11.72 -3.58
CA GLY A 43 -24.18 11.76 -4.87
C GLY A 43 -23.32 11.41 -6.09
N LEU A 44 -22.00 11.36 -5.91
CA LEU A 44 -21.00 11.10 -6.95
C LEU A 44 -20.38 9.70 -6.84
N VAL A 45 -20.61 8.99 -5.73
CA VAL A 45 -20.02 7.67 -5.47
C VAL A 45 -20.68 6.63 -6.37
N ASP A 46 -19.86 5.99 -7.21
CA ASP A 46 -20.27 4.80 -7.94
C ASP A 46 -20.04 3.54 -7.08
N GLY A 47 -21.15 3.05 -6.49
CA GLY A 47 -21.13 1.83 -5.69
C GLY A 47 -20.77 0.56 -6.47
N ARG A 48 -21.02 0.52 -7.78
CA ARG A 48 -20.65 -0.63 -8.62
C ARG A 48 -19.15 -0.65 -8.85
N ALA A 49 -18.54 0.50 -9.11
CA ALA A 49 -17.09 0.62 -9.23
C ALA A 49 -16.39 0.21 -7.92
N LEU A 50 -16.93 0.62 -6.76
CA LEU A 50 -16.36 0.22 -5.47
C LEU A 50 -16.51 -1.29 -5.20
N ALA A 51 -17.64 -1.87 -5.58
CA ALA A 51 -17.86 -3.32 -5.48
C ALA A 51 -16.95 -4.12 -6.43
N GLU A 52 -16.68 -3.59 -7.63
CA GLU A 52 -15.66 -4.14 -8.54
C GLU A 52 -14.27 -4.07 -7.91
N LEU A 53 -13.90 -2.95 -7.30
CA LEU A 53 -12.60 -2.78 -6.65
C LEU A 53 -12.36 -3.78 -5.50
N VAL A 54 -13.41 -4.09 -4.74
CA VAL A 54 -13.40 -5.16 -3.72
C VAL A 54 -13.23 -6.54 -4.36
N ARG A 55 -13.85 -6.80 -5.52
CA ARG A 55 -13.68 -8.07 -6.25
C ARG A 55 -12.27 -8.21 -6.84
N ILE A 56 -11.74 -7.14 -7.44
CA ILE A 56 -10.37 -7.07 -7.97
C ILE A 56 -9.35 -7.40 -6.87
N ARG A 57 -9.55 -6.90 -5.64
CA ARG A 57 -8.70 -7.26 -4.49
C ARG A 57 -8.58 -8.78 -4.33
N GLY A 58 -9.70 -9.49 -4.34
CA GLY A 58 -9.72 -10.95 -4.21
C GLY A 58 -9.05 -11.66 -5.38
N PHE A 59 -9.17 -11.13 -6.60
CA PHE A 59 -8.47 -11.66 -7.77
C PHE A 59 -6.95 -11.48 -7.65
N ILE A 60 -6.49 -10.27 -7.30
CA ILE A 60 -5.07 -9.96 -7.07
C ILE A 60 -4.48 -10.89 -5.99
N GLU A 61 -5.20 -11.12 -4.89
CA GLU A 61 -4.78 -12.05 -3.84
C GLU A 61 -4.70 -13.50 -4.34
N SER A 62 -5.63 -13.92 -5.20
CA SER A 62 -5.60 -15.26 -5.82
C SER A 62 -4.41 -15.47 -6.76
N GLU A 63 -3.88 -14.38 -7.34
CA GLU A 63 -2.64 -14.36 -8.13
C GLU A 63 -1.37 -14.33 -7.24
N GLY A 64 -1.52 -14.43 -5.91
CA GLY A 64 -0.43 -14.55 -4.95
C GLY A 64 0.13 -13.22 -4.43
N LEU A 65 -0.52 -12.09 -4.74
CA LEU A 65 -0.12 -10.78 -4.23
C LEU A 65 -0.74 -10.54 -2.85
N LEU A 66 0.12 -10.30 -1.85
CA LEU A 66 -0.32 -9.94 -0.50
C LEU A 66 -0.70 -8.45 -0.46
N VAL A 67 -1.94 -8.12 -0.84
CA VAL A 67 -2.42 -6.72 -1.00
C VAL A 67 -2.18 -5.89 0.26
N ASP A 68 -2.45 -6.47 1.42
CA ASP A 68 -2.29 -5.79 2.71
C ASP A 68 -0.83 -5.42 3.02
N HIS A 69 0.16 -5.99 2.32
CA HIS A 69 1.56 -5.58 2.49
C HIS A 69 1.90 -4.27 1.79
N PHE A 70 1.10 -3.85 0.81
CA PHE A 70 1.43 -2.69 -0.03
C PHE A 70 0.28 -1.71 -0.25
N ALA A 71 -0.95 -1.98 0.22
CA ALA A 71 -2.08 -1.07 0.00
C ALA A 71 -3.11 -1.15 1.13
N ALA A 72 -3.59 0.01 1.58
CA ALA A 72 -4.82 0.12 2.37
C ALA A 72 -6.05 -0.01 1.44
N TRP A 73 -6.24 -1.20 0.88
CA TRP A 73 -7.20 -1.47 -0.20
C TRP A 73 -8.61 -1.79 0.34
N PRO A 74 -9.69 -1.30 -0.32
CA PRO A 74 -11.07 -1.67 0.03
C PRO A 74 -11.34 -3.18 0.01
N HIS A 75 -11.81 -3.77 1.11
CA HIS A 75 -12.18 -5.19 1.15
C HIS A 75 -13.67 -5.46 1.42
N THR A 76 -14.41 -4.45 1.89
CA THR A 76 -15.86 -4.54 2.15
C THR A 76 -16.52 -3.21 1.84
N VAL A 77 -17.63 -3.22 1.11
CA VAL A 77 -18.45 -2.02 0.87
C VAL A 77 -19.31 -1.72 2.10
N VAL A 78 -19.36 -0.45 2.51
CA VAL A 78 -20.25 0.02 3.58
C VAL A 78 -21.46 0.70 2.97
N LEU A 79 -22.65 0.25 3.36
CA LEU A 79 -23.93 0.77 2.88
C LEU A 79 -24.65 1.56 3.98
N ASP A 80 -25.30 2.66 3.64
CA ASP A 80 -26.28 3.36 4.47
C ASP A 80 -27.65 3.20 3.81
N GLY A 81 -28.38 2.15 4.21
CA GLY A 81 -29.59 1.71 3.51
C GLY A 81 -29.23 1.18 2.12
N LEU A 82 -29.71 1.87 1.08
CA LEU A 82 -29.45 1.54 -0.33
C LEU A 82 -28.26 2.30 -0.93
N ARG A 83 -27.65 3.23 -0.18
CA ARG A 83 -26.56 4.07 -0.69
C ARG A 83 -25.21 3.53 -0.26
N THR A 84 -24.22 3.63 -1.14
CA THR A 84 -22.83 3.36 -0.79
C THR A 84 -22.29 4.53 0.06
N ALA A 85 -21.98 4.25 1.31
CA ALA A 85 -21.49 5.24 2.27
C ALA A 85 -19.96 5.27 2.38
N GLY A 86 -19.30 4.17 2.01
CA GLY A 86 -17.85 4.04 2.16
C GLY A 86 -17.37 2.60 1.99
N PHE A 87 -16.22 2.30 2.58
CA PHE A 87 -15.66 0.95 2.60
C PHE A 87 -14.84 0.69 3.86
N LEU A 88 -14.60 -0.59 4.13
CA LEU A 88 -13.63 -1.06 5.11
C LEU A 88 -12.32 -1.40 4.42
N MET A 89 -11.21 -1.08 5.11
CA MET A 89 -9.85 -1.40 4.68
C MET A 89 -8.99 -1.74 5.90
N GLN A 90 -7.83 -2.35 5.66
CA GLN A 90 -6.86 -2.57 6.73
C GLN A 90 -6.42 -1.25 7.37
N ARG A 91 -6.22 -1.29 8.67
CA ARG A 91 -5.61 -0.19 9.41
C ARG A 91 -4.12 -0.14 9.06
N VAL A 92 -3.63 1.04 8.66
CA VAL A 92 -2.19 1.28 8.57
C VAL A 92 -1.59 1.18 9.98
N HIS A 93 -0.61 0.30 10.13
CA HIS A 93 0.04 -0.03 11.39
C HIS A 93 1.54 0.32 11.33
N GLU A 94 2.23 0.19 12.47
CA GLU A 94 3.69 0.17 12.48
C GLU A 94 4.17 -0.87 11.44
N PRO A 95 5.08 -0.53 10.52
CA PRO A 95 6.15 0.45 10.67
C PRO A 95 5.98 1.72 9.82
N PHE A 96 4.79 1.97 9.25
CA PHE A 96 4.48 3.15 8.43
C PHE A 96 4.10 4.39 9.25
N LEU A 97 4.17 4.26 10.57
CA LEU A 97 3.91 5.32 11.54
C LEU A 97 5.25 5.83 12.06
N ALA A 98 5.47 7.14 11.99
CA ALA A 98 6.66 7.81 12.49
C ALA A 98 6.31 8.78 13.63
N GLY A 99 7.21 8.89 14.60
CA GLY A 99 7.12 9.86 15.68
C GLY A 99 7.56 11.25 15.21
N PHE A 100 6.73 12.25 15.46
CA PHE A 100 7.02 13.67 15.21
C PHE A 100 6.92 14.42 16.55
N GLY A 101 7.94 14.28 17.39
CA GLY A 101 7.89 14.78 18.77
C GLY A 101 6.89 13.97 19.62
N PRO A 102 5.89 14.60 20.26
CA PRO A 102 4.92 13.91 21.11
C PRO A 102 3.82 13.18 20.33
N THR A 103 3.74 13.37 19.01
CA THR A 103 2.71 12.76 18.17
C THR A 103 3.28 11.66 17.28
N THR A 104 2.40 10.75 16.87
CA THR A 104 2.72 9.73 15.86
C THR A 104 1.78 9.94 14.68
N SER A 105 2.32 10.02 13.47
CA SER A 105 1.53 10.14 12.24
C SER A 105 2.09 9.26 11.13
N LEU A 106 1.37 9.18 10.02
CA LEU A 106 1.83 8.48 8.83
C LEU A 106 3.15 9.09 8.34
N ALA A 107 4.11 8.22 8.05
CA ALA A 107 5.31 8.58 7.32
C ALA A 107 4.96 8.70 5.83
N GLU A 108 4.29 9.79 5.47
CA GLU A 108 3.92 10.09 4.08
C GLU A 108 5.17 10.42 3.26
N LEU A 109 5.15 10.05 1.97
CA LEU A 109 6.24 10.29 1.04
C LEU A 109 6.53 11.78 0.85
N GLY A 110 5.56 12.65 1.12
CA GLY A 110 5.76 14.11 1.14
C GLY A 110 6.86 14.58 2.08
N LEU A 111 7.11 13.87 3.18
CA LEU A 111 8.20 14.16 4.12
C LEU A 111 9.59 13.95 3.52
N LEU A 112 9.69 13.20 2.41
CA LEU A 112 10.94 12.98 1.69
C LEU A 112 11.19 14.03 0.61
N VAL A 113 10.12 14.72 0.17
CA VAL A 113 10.13 15.71 -0.92
C VAL A 113 10.36 17.13 -0.39
N ASP A 114 9.87 17.42 0.83
CA ASP A 114 10.13 18.66 1.55
C ASP A 114 10.89 18.32 2.84
N ALA A 115 12.21 18.06 2.71
CA ALA A 115 13.05 17.70 3.85
C ALA A 115 13.22 18.89 4.81
N GLY A 116 12.32 19.00 5.79
CA GLY A 116 12.49 19.81 6.99
C GLY A 116 13.33 19.08 8.05
N ASP A 117 13.08 19.35 9.34
CA ASP A 117 13.84 18.79 10.48
C ASP A 117 13.52 17.30 10.81
N VAL A 118 12.83 16.58 9.93
CA VAL A 118 12.47 15.17 10.15
C VAL A 118 13.65 14.27 9.80
N ALA A 119 13.96 13.31 10.67
CA ALA A 119 14.92 12.25 10.38
C ALA A 119 14.54 11.55 9.07
N SER A 120 15.35 11.77 8.03
CA SER A 120 15.03 11.35 6.67
C SER A 120 15.91 10.19 6.24
N PRO A 121 15.36 9.18 5.53
CA PRO A 121 16.12 8.11 4.92
C PRO A 121 17.27 8.64 4.05
N GLY A 122 18.40 7.93 4.10
CA GLY A 122 19.54 8.18 3.23
C GLY A 122 19.25 7.82 1.76
N VAL A 123 20.17 8.21 0.87
CA VAL A 123 20.03 7.94 -0.59
C VAL A 123 19.74 6.46 -0.90
N TYR A 124 20.41 5.54 -0.20
CA TYR A 124 20.24 4.10 -0.43
C TYR A 124 18.81 3.65 -0.10
N GLU A 125 18.27 4.08 1.04
CA GLU A 125 16.91 3.75 1.46
C GLU A 125 15.87 4.37 0.51
N ARG A 126 16.09 5.63 0.10
CA ARG A 126 15.23 6.30 -0.90
C ARG A 126 15.18 5.53 -2.21
N VAL A 127 16.32 5.03 -2.70
CA VAL A 127 16.37 4.17 -3.89
C VAL A 127 15.56 2.88 -3.68
N LEU A 128 15.72 2.21 -2.54
CA LEU A 128 14.95 0.99 -2.25
C LEU A 128 13.44 1.25 -2.13
N LEU A 129 13.03 2.38 -1.52
CA LEU A 129 11.63 2.78 -1.47
C LEU A 129 11.06 3.01 -2.87
N MET A 130 11.81 3.68 -3.74
CA MET A 130 11.38 3.96 -5.12
C MET A 130 11.33 2.68 -5.96
N ARG A 131 12.25 1.74 -5.74
CA ARG A 131 12.19 0.40 -6.33
C ARG A 131 10.97 -0.37 -5.86
N ALA A 132 10.63 -0.31 -4.56
CA ALA A 132 9.46 -0.97 -4.02
C ALA A 132 8.16 -0.39 -4.62
N LEU A 133 8.06 0.94 -4.75
CA LEU A 133 6.92 1.59 -5.41
C LEU A 133 6.80 1.17 -6.87
N ALA A 134 7.90 1.18 -7.62
CA ALA A 134 7.93 0.73 -9.01
C ALA A 134 7.49 -0.74 -9.14
N ALA A 135 7.90 -1.62 -8.22
CA ALA A 135 7.49 -3.02 -8.22
C ALA A 135 5.99 -3.22 -7.94
N VAL A 136 5.43 -2.47 -6.98
CA VAL A 136 3.98 -2.49 -6.68
C VAL A 136 3.18 -2.03 -7.90
N MET A 137 3.59 -0.91 -8.49
CA MET A 137 2.92 -0.34 -9.65
C MET A 137 3.01 -1.27 -10.87
N ASP A 138 4.16 -1.89 -11.12
CA ASP A 138 4.35 -2.87 -12.18
C ASP A 138 3.45 -4.10 -11.99
N ALA A 139 3.28 -4.56 -10.73
CA ALA A 139 2.36 -5.64 -10.41
C ALA A 139 0.90 -5.27 -10.73
N LEU A 140 0.45 -4.06 -10.39
CA LEU A 140 -0.91 -3.60 -10.69
C LEU A 140 -1.13 -3.34 -12.18
N HIS A 141 -0.16 -2.72 -12.86
CA HIS A 141 -0.23 -2.46 -14.31
C HIS A 141 -0.30 -3.76 -15.12
N ARG A 142 0.39 -4.83 -14.69
CA ARG A 142 0.27 -6.16 -15.30
C ARG A 142 -1.13 -6.76 -15.21
N GLN A 143 -1.90 -6.38 -14.19
CA GLN A 143 -3.31 -6.76 -14.05
C GLN A 143 -4.27 -5.82 -14.80
N GLY A 144 -3.73 -4.91 -15.63
CA GLY A 144 -4.53 -3.95 -16.38
C GLY A 144 -5.10 -2.81 -15.53
N LEU A 145 -4.57 -2.60 -14.33
CA LEU A 145 -5.06 -1.57 -13.40
C LEU A 145 -4.27 -0.28 -13.55
N VAL A 146 -4.96 0.84 -13.39
CA VAL A 146 -4.38 2.19 -13.25
C VAL A 146 -4.64 2.68 -11.84
N LEU A 147 -3.65 3.35 -11.24
CA LEU A 147 -3.69 3.77 -9.84
C LEU A 147 -4.45 5.09 -9.66
N GLY A 148 -4.25 6.03 -10.57
CA GLY A 148 -4.90 7.34 -10.50
C GLY A 148 -4.06 8.37 -9.75
N ASP A 149 -4.50 8.81 -8.57
CA ASP A 149 -3.85 9.89 -7.82
C ASP A 149 -2.60 9.41 -7.08
N LEU A 150 -1.54 9.13 -7.84
CA LEU A 150 -0.22 8.83 -7.29
C LEU A 150 0.45 10.13 -6.82
N SER A 151 0.22 10.45 -5.55
CA SER A 151 0.67 11.68 -4.91
C SER A 151 1.39 11.38 -3.58
N PRO A 152 2.16 12.32 -3.03
CA PRO A 152 3.02 12.10 -1.89
C PRO A 152 2.24 11.89 -0.58
N ARG A 153 0.96 12.27 -0.55
CA ARG A 153 0.05 12.02 0.57
C ARG A 153 -0.62 10.64 0.48
N ASN A 154 -0.68 10.07 -0.72
CA ASN A 154 -1.31 8.78 -0.98
C ASN A 154 -0.31 7.62 -0.91
N ILE A 155 0.90 7.86 -0.42
CA ILE A 155 1.94 6.85 -0.28
C ILE A 155 2.59 7.03 1.08
N ALA A 156 2.47 6.03 1.95
CA ALA A 156 3.27 5.90 3.15
C ALA A 156 4.54 5.09 2.86
N TRP A 157 5.60 5.34 3.61
CA TRP A 157 6.85 4.61 3.51
C TRP A 157 7.33 4.12 4.88
N SER A 158 8.17 3.11 4.86
CA SER A 158 8.91 2.66 6.02
C SER A 158 10.25 2.09 5.61
N VAL A 159 11.29 2.33 6.40
CA VAL A 159 12.63 1.74 6.20
C VAL A 159 12.92 0.56 7.13
N SER A 160 12.01 0.28 8.08
CA SER A 160 12.19 -0.75 9.11
C SER A 160 11.05 -1.76 9.09
N PRO A 161 11.33 -3.06 9.35
CA PRO A 161 12.63 -3.74 9.27
C PRO A 161 13.29 -3.73 7.88
N VAL A 162 12.55 -3.42 6.82
CA VAL A 162 13.10 -3.26 5.45
C VAL A 162 12.34 -2.16 4.70
N PRO A 163 12.98 -1.45 3.75
CA PRO A 163 12.31 -0.45 2.91
C PRO A 163 11.09 -0.99 2.17
N ARG A 164 9.94 -0.33 2.37
CA ARG A 164 8.66 -0.66 1.74
C ARG A 164 7.74 0.56 1.69
N VAL A 165 6.77 0.47 0.78
CA VAL A 165 5.74 1.51 0.58
C VAL A 165 4.35 0.92 0.78
N MET A 166 3.41 1.76 1.17
CA MET A 166 2.00 1.43 1.25
C MET A 166 1.19 2.49 0.53
N LEU A 167 0.43 2.07 -0.48
CA LEU A 167 -0.56 2.89 -1.15
C LEU A 167 -1.70 3.17 -0.17
N LEU A 168 -2.08 4.44 -0.10
CA LEU A 168 -3.25 4.94 0.60
C LEU A 168 -4.27 5.38 -0.43
N ASP A 169 -5.50 5.65 0.00
CA ASP A 169 -6.54 6.21 -0.86
C ASP A 169 -6.77 5.41 -2.16
N CYS A 170 -6.88 4.08 -2.00
CA CYS A 170 -6.90 3.14 -3.12
C CYS A 170 -8.24 3.11 -3.89
N ASP A 171 -9.24 3.91 -3.53
CA ASP A 171 -10.53 3.99 -4.24
C ASP A 171 -10.45 4.78 -5.56
N GLY A 172 -9.28 5.33 -5.89
CA GLY A 172 -8.96 5.82 -7.23
C GLY A 172 -8.47 4.73 -8.21
N ILE A 173 -8.10 3.54 -7.71
CA ILE A 173 -7.60 2.43 -8.52
C ILE A 173 -8.75 1.82 -9.31
N ARG A 174 -8.51 1.51 -10.59
CA ARG A 174 -9.54 0.97 -11.51
C ARG A 174 -8.92 0.19 -12.68
N PRO A 175 -9.69 -0.67 -13.36
CA PRO A 175 -9.29 -1.18 -14.67
C PRO A 175 -9.08 -0.05 -15.68
N ALA A 176 -8.05 -0.17 -16.52
CA ALA A 176 -7.74 0.84 -17.52
C ALA A 176 -8.94 1.05 -18.49
N GLY A 177 -9.38 2.30 -18.62
CA GLY A 177 -10.52 2.67 -19.46
C GLY A 177 -11.89 2.57 -18.80
N GLU A 178 -11.96 2.16 -17.53
CA GLU A 178 -13.19 2.16 -16.75
C GLU A 178 -13.30 3.39 -15.84
N ASP A 179 -14.54 3.72 -15.45
CA ASP A 179 -14.83 4.77 -14.49
C ASP A 179 -14.39 4.35 -13.07
N GLY A 180 -14.04 5.33 -12.25
CA GLY A 180 -13.66 5.09 -10.84
C GLY A 180 -14.82 5.30 -9.88
N VAL A 181 -14.57 5.00 -8.60
CA VAL A 181 -15.56 5.21 -7.52
C VAL A 181 -16.00 6.67 -7.40
N LEU A 182 -15.07 7.59 -7.66
CA LEU A 182 -15.31 9.02 -7.66
C LEU A 182 -14.73 9.65 -8.95
N PRO A 183 -15.22 10.84 -9.33
CA PRO A 183 -14.62 11.62 -10.40
C PRO A 183 -13.11 11.80 -10.18
N PRO A 184 -12.28 11.80 -11.25
CA PRO A 184 -10.85 12.01 -11.14
C PRO A 184 -10.54 13.32 -10.39
N ALA A 185 -9.66 13.22 -9.39
CA ALA A 185 -9.07 14.36 -8.72
C ALA A 185 -7.56 14.14 -8.73
N ASP A 186 -6.82 15.09 -9.29
CA ASP A 186 -5.36 15.08 -9.21
C ASP A 186 -4.89 15.99 -8.08
N THR A 187 -3.84 15.56 -7.41
CA THR A 187 -3.12 16.42 -6.48
C THR A 187 -2.37 17.52 -7.26
N ARG A 188 -2.58 18.78 -6.86
CA ARG A 188 -1.94 19.94 -7.49
C ARG A 188 -0.41 19.82 -7.48
N GLY A 189 0.22 20.04 -8.63
CA GLY A 189 1.65 19.91 -8.84
C GLY A 189 2.12 18.46 -9.09
N TRP A 190 1.19 17.51 -9.20
CA TRP A 190 1.43 16.10 -9.48
C TRP A 190 0.67 15.59 -10.72
N GLU A 191 0.02 16.50 -11.45
CA GLU A 191 -0.68 16.21 -12.69
C GLU A 191 0.31 15.80 -13.78
N ASP A 192 -0.10 14.86 -14.63
CA ASP A 192 0.55 14.67 -15.93
C ASP A 192 0.10 15.80 -16.87
N PRO A 193 1.04 16.63 -17.40
CA PRO A 193 0.69 17.72 -18.31
C PRO A 193 -0.06 17.26 -19.57
N SER A 194 0.10 16.00 -19.98
CA SER A 194 -0.58 15.42 -21.14
C SER A 194 -1.94 14.79 -20.82
N ASN A 195 -2.36 14.75 -19.55
CA ASN A 195 -3.58 14.07 -19.09
C ASN A 195 -4.41 14.92 -18.11
N VAL A 196 -4.24 16.24 -18.11
CA VAL A 196 -4.93 17.14 -17.17
C VAL A 196 -6.45 17.09 -17.37
N GLY A 197 -7.18 16.76 -16.31
CA GLY A 197 -8.65 16.69 -16.32
C GLY A 197 -9.23 15.49 -17.08
N CYS A 198 -8.37 14.56 -17.53
CA CYS A 198 -8.80 13.31 -18.14
C CYS A 198 -8.77 12.17 -17.11
N PRO A 199 -9.54 11.08 -17.34
CA PRO A 199 -9.39 9.87 -16.55
C PRO A 199 -7.94 9.37 -16.52
N PRO A 200 -7.47 8.80 -15.40
CA PRO A 200 -6.13 8.25 -15.33
C PRO A 200 -5.88 7.15 -16.36
N THR A 201 -4.66 7.12 -16.90
CA THR A 201 -4.18 6.09 -17.81
C THR A 201 -2.90 5.47 -17.28
N ALA A 202 -2.49 4.33 -17.81
CA ALA A 202 -1.19 3.74 -17.49
C ALA A 202 -0.02 4.70 -17.81
N ASP A 203 -0.15 5.56 -18.83
CA ASP A 203 0.88 6.54 -19.17
C ASP A 203 0.91 7.74 -18.22
N SER A 204 -0.23 8.24 -17.74
CA SER A 204 -0.26 9.29 -16.71
C SER A 204 0.34 8.77 -15.40
N ASP A 205 0.00 7.54 -15.05
CA ASP A 205 0.59 6.79 -13.95
C ASP A 205 2.12 6.71 -14.07
N ARG A 206 2.65 6.29 -15.25
CA ARG A 206 4.11 6.23 -15.50
C ARG A 206 4.79 7.59 -15.34
N PHE A 207 4.14 8.67 -15.77
CA PHE A 207 4.65 10.03 -15.54
C PHE A 207 4.70 10.36 -14.04
N LYS A 208 3.63 10.09 -13.29
CA LYS A 208 3.59 10.32 -11.84
C LYS A 208 4.62 9.48 -11.09
N LEU A 209 4.91 8.25 -11.53
CA LEU A 209 5.99 7.44 -10.98
C LEU A 209 7.34 8.12 -11.18
N ALA A 210 7.65 8.56 -12.40
CA ALA A 210 8.90 9.25 -12.69
C ALA A 210 9.04 10.56 -11.88
N LEU A 211 7.94 11.31 -11.74
CA LEU A 211 7.87 12.51 -10.90
C LEU A 211 8.14 12.19 -9.44
N THR A 212 7.54 11.12 -8.91
CA THR A 212 7.79 10.64 -7.55
C THR A 212 9.25 10.27 -7.35
N ILE A 213 9.83 9.51 -8.29
CA ILE A 213 11.24 9.10 -8.25
C ILE A 213 12.16 10.32 -8.26
N ALA A 214 11.92 11.29 -9.16
CA ALA A 214 12.73 12.51 -9.24
C ALA A 214 12.74 13.24 -7.89
N ARG A 215 11.56 13.54 -7.34
CA ARG A 215 11.38 14.32 -6.11
C ARG A 215 11.89 13.61 -4.86
N VAL A 216 11.67 12.30 -4.75
CA VAL A 216 12.14 11.53 -3.58
C VAL A 216 13.64 11.36 -3.62
N LEU A 217 14.23 11.08 -4.78
CA LEU A 217 15.67 10.93 -4.82
C LEU A 217 16.35 12.27 -4.50
N THR A 218 15.93 13.38 -5.11
CA THR A 218 16.58 14.69 -4.92
C THR A 218 16.21 15.38 -3.63
N GLY A 219 15.05 15.07 -3.04
CA GLY A 219 14.47 15.86 -1.97
C GLY A 219 14.03 17.26 -2.42
N ASP A 220 13.79 17.45 -3.72
CA ASP A 220 13.34 18.73 -4.30
C ASP A 220 11.94 18.60 -4.88
N ARG A 221 10.98 19.33 -4.29
CA ARG A 221 9.59 19.42 -4.79
C ARG A 221 9.44 19.94 -6.22
N ASN A 222 10.43 20.66 -6.72
CA ASN A 222 10.42 21.20 -8.09
C ASN A 222 11.04 20.25 -9.10
N ALA A 223 11.67 19.17 -8.66
CA ALA A 223 12.16 18.13 -9.56
C ALA A 223 10.98 17.53 -10.34
N ALA A 224 11.19 17.34 -11.64
CA ALA A 224 10.21 16.78 -12.55
C ALA A 224 10.90 16.07 -13.72
N PRO A 225 10.22 15.10 -14.37
CA PRO A 225 10.67 14.60 -15.66
C PRO A 225 10.85 15.77 -16.64
N GLY A 226 12.04 15.89 -17.23
CA GLY A 226 12.35 16.97 -18.19
C GLY A 226 13.04 18.20 -17.59
N ILE A 227 12.94 18.41 -16.27
CA ILE A 227 13.82 19.33 -15.53
C ILE A 227 14.95 18.48 -14.98
N ARG A 228 16.04 18.32 -15.75
CA ARG A 228 17.16 17.40 -15.47
C ARG A 228 17.62 17.51 -14.01
N PRO A 229 17.14 16.62 -13.10
CA PRO A 229 17.61 16.64 -11.74
C PRO A 229 19.02 16.07 -11.72
N ASP A 230 19.91 16.62 -10.90
CA ASP A 230 21.20 15.98 -10.67
C ASP A 230 20.97 14.70 -9.86
N LEU A 231 21.08 13.54 -10.52
CA LEU A 231 20.91 12.21 -9.93
C LEU A 231 22.26 11.50 -9.70
N THR A 232 23.38 12.21 -9.83
CA THR A 232 24.72 11.59 -9.71
C THR A 232 24.95 11.00 -8.32
N PHE A 233 24.37 11.60 -7.27
CA PHE A 233 24.42 11.09 -5.90
C PHE A 233 23.81 9.70 -5.74
N ALA A 234 22.88 9.29 -6.63
CA ALA A 234 22.32 7.93 -6.61
C ALA A 234 23.38 6.86 -6.86
N GLY A 235 24.52 7.21 -7.48
CA GLY A 235 25.67 6.33 -7.61
C GLY A 235 26.26 5.88 -6.26
N GLN A 236 26.07 6.68 -5.19
CA GLN A 236 26.47 6.29 -3.82
C GLN A 236 25.67 5.09 -3.31
N ALA A 237 24.46 4.88 -3.84
CA ALA A 237 23.65 3.70 -3.56
C ALA A 237 23.95 2.54 -4.51
N GLY A 238 25.03 2.58 -5.31
CA GLY A 238 25.38 1.49 -6.23
C GLY A 238 24.50 1.40 -7.47
N ILE A 239 23.74 2.46 -7.78
CA ILE A 239 22.89 2.55 -8.99
C ILE A 239 23.71 3.03 -10.19
N LEU A 240 23.39 2.47 -11.36
CA LEU A 240 23.95 2.94 -12.63
C LEU A 240 23.26 4.26 -13.03
N VAL A 241 23.96 5.38 -12.84
CA VAL A 241 23.43 6.73 -13.10
C VAL A 241 23.02 6.93 -14.57
N GLY A 242 23.80 6.41 -15.53
CA GLY A 242 23.50 6.57 -16.97
C GLY A 242 22.12 6.03 -17.39
N PRO A 243 21.79 4.76 -17.11
CA PRO A 243 20.44 4.23 -17.28
C PRO A 243 19.35 5.03 -16.56
N LEU A 244 19.59 5.46 -15.32
CA LEU A 244 18.64 6.26 -14.54
C LEU A 244 18.31 7.59 -15.22
N THR A 245 19.34 8.32 -15.66
CA THR A 245 19.18 9.58 -16.39
C THR A 245 18.40 9.38 -17.70
N ARG A 246 18.66 8.28 -18.43
CA ARG A 246 17.93 7.99 -19.68
C ARG A 246 16.45 7.75 -19.46
N LEU A 247 16.07 7.00 -18.41
CA LEU A 247 14.66 6.80 -18.09
C LEU A 247 13.99 8.10 -17.68
N MET A 248 14.69 8.97 -16.96
CA MET A 248 14.16 10.29 -16.58
C MET A 248 13.91 11.18 -17.81
N ASP A 249 14.84 11.21 -18.77
CA ASP A 249 14.66 11.92 -20.04
C ASP A 249 13.49 11.33 -20.84
N GLN A 250 13.36 10.00 -20.90
CA GLN A 250 12.28 9.32 -21.60
C GLN A 250 10.90 9.57 -20.97
N ALA A 251 10.82 9.67 -19.64
CA ALA A 251 9.57 9.95 -18.92
C ALA A 251 9.01 11.35 -19.17
N ALA A 252 9.85 12.30 -19.56
CA ALA A 252 9.43 13.63 -20.02
C ALA A 252 8.82 13.61 -21.43
N GLY A 253 8.95 12.49 -22.15
CA GLY A 253 8.45 12.32 -23.50
C GLY A 253 6.93 12.15 -23.58
N PRO A 254 6.40 12.03 -24.82
CA PRO A 254 4.97 11.89 -25.06
C PRO A 254 4.42 10.57 -24.48
N PRO A 255 3.10 10.52 -24.15
CA PRO A 255 2.42 9.29 -23.79
C PRO A 255 2.69 8.17 -24.81
N GLY A 256 2.83 6.93 -24.33
CA GLY A 256 3.13 5.75 -25.12
C GLY A 256 4.63 5.43 -25.23
N LEU A 257 5.50 6.43 -25.02
CA LEU A 257 6.95 6.24 -24.99
C LEU A 257 7.53 6.26 -23.57
N ARG A 258 6.73 6.54 -22.55
CA ARG A 258 7.24 6.67 -21.18
C ARG A 258 7.67 5.31 -20.60
N PRO A 259 8.70 5.27 -19.74
CA PRO A 259 9.18 4.00 -19.20
C PRO A 259 8.12 3.29 -18.37
N THR A 260 8.11 1.96 -18.45
CA THR A 260 7.26 1.12 -17.60
C THR A 260 7.77 1.11 -16.16
N ALA A 261 6.89 0.77 -15.23
CA ALA A 261 7.28 0.58 -13.83
C ALA A 261 8.33 -0.53 -13.66
N SER A 262 8.29 -1.59 -14.45
CA SER A 262 9.35 -2.64 -14.52
C SER A 262 10.72 -2.10 -14.95
N GLN A 263 10.77 -1.17 -15.91
CA GLN A 263 12.03 -0.53 -16.31
C GLN A 263 12.62 0.29 -15.17
N TRP A 264 11.78 1.04 -14.43
CA TRP A 264 12.21 1.75 -13.23
C TRP A 264 12.70 0.80 -12.13
N ALA A 265 11.95 -0.27 -11.83
CA ALA A 265 12.34 -1.26 -10.83
C ALA A 265 13.69 -1.92 -11.16
N THR A 266 13.95 -2.17 -12.45
CA THR A 266 15.22 -2.74 -12.93
C THR A 266 16.39 -1.77 -12.76
N VAL A 267 16.21 -0.49 -13.09
CA VAL A 267 17.29 0.50 -12.98
C VAL A 267 17.57 0.90 -11.54
N LEU A 268 16.55 0.88 -10.68
CA LEU A 268 16.67 1.14 -9.24
C LEU A 268 17.13 -0.09 -8.44
N ASP A 269 17.44 -1.21 -9.12
CA ASP A 269 17.94 -2.40 -8.46
C ASP A 269 19.38 -2.18 -7.97
N VAL A 270 19.53 -2.18 -6.64
CA VAL A 270 20.82 -1.95 -6.01
C VAL A 270 21.67 -3.21 -6.10
N ARG A 271 22.83 -3.10 -6.76
CA ARG A 271 23.72 -4.26 -7.00
C ARG A 271 24.50 -4.71 -5.76
N THR A 272 24.42 -3.97 -4.67
CA THR A 272 25.07 -4.29 -3.39
C THR A 272 24.01 -4.62 -2.34
N PRO A 273 24.12 -5.72 -1.57
CA PRO A 273 23.14 -6.05 -0.54
C PRO A 273 23.01 -4.94 0.52
N TRP A 274 21.78 -4.68 0.97
CA TRP A 274 21.50 -3.79 2.11
C TRP A 274 22.15 -4.38 3.37
N ALA A 275 23.07 -3.64 3.98
CA ALA A 275 23.78 -4.05 5.20
C ALA A 275 23.04 -3.68 6.50
N GLY A 276 21.81 -3.15 6.42
CA GLY A 276 21.01 -2.86 7.60
C GLY A 276 20.64 -4.13 8.37
N ALA A 277 20.60 -4.03 9.70
CA ALA A 277 20.51 -5.16 10.62
C ALA A 277 19.48 -6.20 10.15
N ALA A 278 19.95 -7.42 9.92
CA ALA A 278 19.12 -8.55 9.54
C ALA A 278 17.98 -8.70 10.57
N PRO A 279 16.70 -8.64 10.17
CA PRO A 279 15.64 -9.05 11.06
C PRO A 279 15.84 -10.54 11.37
N GLY A 280 15.86 -10.90 12.65
CA GLY A 280 15.62 -12.27 13.05
C GLY A 280 14.31 -12.69 12.43
N MET A 281 14.38 -13.62 11.48
CA MET A 281 13.21 -14.23 10.86
C MET A 281 12.32 -14.73 12.01
N PRO A 282 11.04 -14.32 12.11
CA PRO A 282 10.15 -14.96 13.06
C PRO A 282 10.17 -16.47 12.76
N PRO A 283 10.30 -17.34 13.77
CA PRO A 283 10.39 -18.77 13.54
C PRO A 283 9.18 -19.19 12.70
N GLN A 284 9.44 -19.87 11.58
CA GLN A 284 8.38 -20.50 10.81
C GLN A 284 7.59 -21.39 11.77
N MET A 285 6.29 -21.10 11.93
CA MET A 285 5.41 -22.04 12.59
C MET A 285 5.49 -23.35 11.80
N PRO A 286 5.79 -24.49 12.45
CA PRO A 286 5.78 -25.76 11.77
C PRO A 286 4.38 -26.00 11.17
N PRO A 287 4.30 -26.67 10.00
CA PRO A 287 3.02 -26.94 9.36
C PRO A 287 2.10 -27.69 10.33
N PRO A 288 0.78 -27.42 10.30
CA PRO A 288 -0.17 -28.15 11.13
C PRO A 288 -0.05 -29.64 10.81
N LEU A 289 0.17 -30.44 11.85
CA LEU A 289 0.19 -31.89 11.75
C LEU A 289 -1.13 -32.37 11.12
N PRO A 290 -1.09 -33.32 10.16
CA PRO A 290 -2.30 -33.88 9.60
C PRO A 290 -3.12 -34.55 10.72
N PRO A 291 -4.47 -34.48 10.65
CA PRO A 291 -5.32 -35.07 11.67
C PRO A 291 -5.05 -36.58 11.75
N ALA A 292 -4.66 -37.03 12.94
CA ALA A 292 -4.44 -38.45 13.21
C ALA A 292 -5.73 -39.23 12.88
N MET A 293 -5.64 -40.14 11.91
CA MET A 293 -6.65 -41.17 11.68
C MET A 293 -6.90 -41.91 12.98
N ARG A 294 -8.08 -41.73 13.57
CA ARG A 294 -8.57 -42.58 14.66
C ARG A 294 -8.73 -43.99 14.09
N SER A 295 -7.79 -44.88 14.41
CA SER A 295 -8.00 -46.31 14.25
C SER A 295 -9.13 -46.76 15.18
N ARG A 296 -10.10 -47.47 14.60
CA ARG A 296 -11.16 -48.18 15.34
C ARG A 296 -10.61 -49.50 15.87
N GLY A 297 -11.00 -49.83 17.11
CA GLY A 297 -10.95 -51.17 17.71
C GLY A 297 -9.76 -51.37 18.67
N ALA A 298 -9.90 -51.91 19.88
CA ALA A 298 -11.01 -52.65 20.51
C ALA A 298 -10.92 -52.54 22.05
N SER A 299 -12.06 -52.67 22.74
CA SER A 299 -12.14 -52.94 24.20
C SER A 299 -11.51 -54.30 24.54
N PRO A 300 -11.04 -54.53 25.79
CA PRO A 300 -11.97 -55.04 26.80
C PRO A 300 -11.74 -54.54 28.25
N SER A 301 -12.85 -54.43 28.96
CA SER A 301 -13.15 -54.94 30.32
C SER A 301 -12.13 -54.86 31.46
N GLY A 302 -12.60 -54.41 32.64
CA GLY A 302 -12.15 -54.96 33.93
C GLY A 302 -11.83 -53.94 35.01
N GLU A 303 -12.73 -53.85 36.00
CA GLU A 303 -12.59 -53.13 37.27
C GLU A 303 -11.33 -53.52 38.08
N ILE A 304 -10.92 -52.66 39.04
CA ILE A 304 -10.74 -52.96 40.49
C ILE A 304 -9.70 -52.03 41.17
N LEU A 305 -10.20 -51.27 42.15
CA LEU A 305 -9.67 -50.82 43.45
C LEU A 305 -8.22 -50.34 43.67
N ARG A 306 -8.14 -49.20 44.39
CA ARG A 306 -7.00 -48.73 45.22
C ARG A 306 -6.55 -49.79 46.24
N PRO A 307 -5.31 -49.71 46.78
CA PRO A 307 -5.18 -49.11 48.11
C PRO A 307 -3.91 -48.28 48.40
N PHE A 308 -4.04 -47.49 49.46
CA PHE A 308 -3.03 -46.78 50.25
C PHE A 308 -1.78 -47.62 50.60
N ARG A 309 -0.61 -46.96 50.68
CA ARG A 309 0.47 -47.37 51.60
C ARG A 309 1.04 -46.18 52.39
N ARG A 310 1.00 -46.35 53.71
CA ARG A 310 1.81 -45.66 54.73
C ARG A 310 3.29 -46.04 54.62
N GLN A 311 4.17 -45.15 55.08
CA GLN A 311 5.35 -45.40 55.94
C GLN A 311 5.78 -44.01 56.47
N SER A 312 5.60 -43.60 57.74
CA SER A 312 6.33 -43.93 58.97
C SER A 312 7.86 -44.04 58.84
N ARG A 313 8.56 -42.94 59.14
CA ARG A 313 9.25 -42.71 60.43
C ARG A 313 9.35 -41.21 60.70
#